data_AF-A0A1G4G4X5-F1
#
_entry.id   AF-A0A1G4G4X5-F1
#
_cell.length_a   1.000
_cell.length_b   1.000
_cell.length_c   1.000
_cell.angle_alpha   90.00
_cell.angle_beta   90.00
_cell.angle_gamma   90.00
#
_symmetry.space_group_name_H-M   'P 1'
#
loop_
_entity.id
_entity.type
_entity.pdbx_description
1 polymer ?
#
loop_
_entity_poly.entity_id
_entity_poly.type
_entity_poly.pdbx_seq_one_letter_code
_entity_poly.pdbx_strand_id
1 'polypeptide(L)'
;MKNPSRPSTWLIGSGIFLILVLLIPGACKPGSENRDHLADLRITVTDPDGKRVAGATVEFYLSPEEREQGNNIVMSGETNPDGLLSVYAQEKGHYFLNIYQGNLRKEAEIQLRSKWLKDASFSIQLENGNAGTKVVKVAVVYENPIIPSTGKRFHQYFLTPGYHFLWNDPVELCRRYEAALEKASDYTIDFQIVSEHHADRFFTFLKNDPQKRLFSLEEIISLLQEKDWKTFKTVGTSYDYRSMVRHYQFDLALNRGEIDEVWVWSFPYSGMYESHMMGENAFWINSPPDDTFPSDKLLSVMGLNYERNLACALESFSHRFESTMMQVYGWWNYEQKPELSDLTTWELFSAYGLRYERYEKGAAQVGNVHYPPNGQYDYDFGNETYIESYVDEWLNYPYLQGKKKRKINRTEWGNPDGSWQLGWMTYYLGHLPHYRGINPRDGKFNDWWYYVVDYQGAMLAESAAR
;
A
#
# COMPACT_ATOMS: atom_id res chain seq x y z
N MET A 1 43.99 36.49 -3.29
CA MET A 1 44.20 35.53 -4.40
C MET A 1 43.64 34.18 -3.98
N LYS A 2 42.62 33.71 -4.73
CA LYS A 2 42.04 32.35 -4.84
C LYS A 2 41.48 31.64 -3.58
N ASN A 3 40.14 31.64 -3.51
CA ASN A 3 39.29 30.63 -2.88
C ASN A 3 39.48 29.25 -3.56
N PRO A 4 39.45 28.13 -2.82
CA PRO A 4 39.13 26.82 -3.37
C PRO A 4 37.62 26.52 -3.24
N SER A 5 37.06 26.03 -4.33
CA SER A 5 35.67 25.76 -4.66
C SER A 5 35.08 24.54 -3.94
N ARG A 6 33.79 24.64 -3.59
CA ARG A 6 32.90 23.54 -3.19
C ARG A 6 32.70 22.54 -4.35
N PRO A 7 32.56 21.22 -4.08
CA PRO A 7 32.09 20.28 -5.09
C PRO A 7 30.57 20.38 -5.27
N SER A 8 30.15 20.43 -6.53
CA SER A 8 28.77 20.51 -6.99
C SER A 8 28.01 19.19 -6.78
N THR A 9 26.75 19.35 -6.38
CA THR A 9 25.70 18.34 -6.28
C THR A 9 25.42 17.69 -7.63
N TRP A 10 25.21 16.37 -7.61
CA TRP A 10 24.75 15.57 -8.74
C TRP A 10 23.23 15.73 -8.88
N LEU A 11 22.79 16.38 -9.96
CA LEU A 11 21.42 16.30 -10.48
C LEU A 11 21.29 14.96 -11.20
N ILE A 12 20.48 14.06 -10.65
CA ILE A 12 20.00 12.88 -11.38
C ILE A 12 18.87 13.38 -12.28
N GLY A 13 19.25 13.77 -13.51
CA GLY A 13 18.27 14.03 -14.57
C GLY A 13 17.63 12.72 -15.00
N SER A 14 16.31 12.67 -14.97
CA SER A 14 15.48 11.68 -15.64
C SER A 14 15.79 11.72 -17.14
N GLY A 15 16.62 10.79 -17.59
CA GLY A 15 16.97 10.63 -19.00
C GLY A 15 15.77 10.16 -19.81
N ILE A 16 15.15 11.07 -20.55
CA ILE A 16 14.20 10.77 -21.63
C ILE A 16 15.00 10.09 -22.74
N PHE A 17 14.82 8.77 -22.93
CA PHE A 17 15.34 8.07 -24.10
C PHE A 17 14.44 8.37 -25.30
N LEU A 18 14.90 9.29 -26.15
CA LEU A 18 14.27 9.65 -27.41
C LEU A 18 14.58 8.56 -28.46
N ILE A 19 13.62 7.67 -28.75
CA ILE A 19 13.74 6.75 -29.89
C ILE A 19 13.21 7.47 -31.14
N LEU A 20 14.11 8.11 -31.89
CA LEU A 20 13.80 8.75 -33.17
C LEU A 20 13.93 7.71 -34.31
N VAL A 21 12.83 7.08 -34.73
CA VAL A 21 12.86 6.16 -35.89
C VAL A 21 12.66 6.97 -37.19
N LEU A 22 13.72 7.08 -37.99
CA LEU A 22 13.70 7.61 -39.36
C LEU A 22 13.42 6.46 -40.35
N LEU A 23 12.35 6.55 -41.13
CA LEU A 23 12.07 5.63 -42.24
C LEU A 23 12.54 6.22 -43.57
N ILE A 24 13.31 5.43 -44.33
CA ILE A 24 13.65 5.65 -45.75
C ILE A 24 12.58 4.94 -46.59
N PRO A 25 11.93 5.59 -47.58
CA PRO A 25 10.90 4.93 -48.39
C PRO A 25 11.51 3.99 -49.43
N GLY A 26 11.17 2.70 -49.36
CA GLY A 26 11.40 1.70 -50.42
C GLY A 26 10.26 1.69 -51.45
N ALA A 27 10.60 1.54 -52.72
CA ALA A 27 9.70 1.74 -53.87
C ALA A 27 8.62 0.66 -54.07
N CYS A 28 7.45 1.11 -54.57
CA CYS A 28 6.23 0.36 -54.87
C CYS A 28 6.32 -0.65 -56.03
N LYS A 29 5.46 -1.68 -55.98
CA LYS A 29 4.86 -2.35 -57.16
C LYS A 29 3.33 -2.33 -57.04
N PRO A 30 2.57 -2.06 -58.13
CA PRO A 30 1.10 -2.07 -58.09
C PRO A 30 0.54 -3.44 -58.52
N GLY A 31 -0.45 -3.94 -57.79
CA GLY A 31 -1.17 -5.16 -58.15
C GLY A 31 -2.43 -5.39 -57.31
N SER A 32 -3.58 -5.32 -58.01
CA SER A 32 -4.94 -5.81 -57.70
C SER A 32 -5.64 -5.38 -56.41
N GLU A 33 -6.79 -4.74 -56.63
CA GLU A 33 -7.82 -4.38 -55.65
C GLU A 33 -8.42 -5.60 -54.95
N ASN A 34 -8.28 -5.62 -53.63
CA ASN A 34 -9.32 -6.08 -52.72
C ASN A 34 -9.35 -5.06 -51.57
N ARG A 35 -10.41 -4.27 -51.48
CA ARG A 35 -10.57 -3.26 -50.41
C ARG A 35 -11.08 -3.96 -49.14
N ASP A 36 -10.20 -4.73 -48.52
CA ASP A 36 -10.34 -5.09 -47.12
C ASP A 36 -9.60 -4.01 -46.31
N HIS A 37 -10.36 -3.37 -45.43
CA HIS A 37 -9.90 -2.31 -44.53
C HIS A 37 -8.84 -2.90 -43.58
N LEU A 38 -7.57 -2.66 -43.88
CA LEU A 38 -6.42 -3.07 -43.08
C LEU A 38 -6.03 -1.93 -42.15
N ALA A 39 -5.84 -2.23 -40.87
CA ALA A 39 -5.42 -1.26 -39.85
C ALA A 39 -4.10 -0.57 -40.21
N ASP A 40 -4.06 0.75 -40.05
CA ASP A 40 -2.92 1.60 -40.46
C ASP A 40 -1.79 1.66 -39.41
N LEU A 41 -2.07 1.29 -38.15
CA LEU A 41 -1.10 1.28 -37.05
C LEU A 41 -1.14 -0.03 -36.26
N ARG A 42 0.01 -0.70 -36.18
CA ARG A 42 0.23 -1.93 -35.39
C ARG A 42 1.17 -1.67 -34.23
N ILE A 43 0.68 -1.81 -33.01
CA ILE A 43 1.50 -1.73 -31.80
C ILE A 43 1.67 -3.13 -31.25
N THR A 44 2.91 -3.50 -31.02
CA THR A 44 3.27 -4.77 -30.41
C THR A 44 3.82 -4.51 -29.03
N VAL A 45 3.23 -5.11 -28.00
CA VAL A 45 3.58 -4.87 -26.61
C VAL A 45 4.30 -6.10 -26.04
N THR A 46 5.43 -5.86 -25.39
CA THR A 46 6.20 -6.91 -24.71
C THR A 46 6.52 -6.55 -23.27
N ASP A 47 6.76 -7.55 -22.43
CA ASP A 47 7.26 -7.40 -21.07
C ASP A 47 8.80 -7.14 -21.06
N PRO A 48 9.42 -6.90 -19.89
CA PRO A 48 10.88 -6.71 -19.78
C PRO A 48 11.72 -7.89 -20.30
N ASP A 49 11.17 -9.10 -20.36
CA ASP A 49 11.82 -10.30 -20.89
C ASP A 49 11.60 -10.48 -22.41
N GLY A 50 10.83 -9.58 -23.04
CA GLY A 50 10.50 -9.60 -24.46
C GLY A 50 9.32 -10.52 -24.83
N LYS A 51 8.59 -11.07 -23.86
CA LYS A 51 7.38 -11.88 -24.12
C LYS A 51 6.21 -10.97 -24.46
N ARG A 52 5.31 -11.46 -25.32
CA ARG A 52 4.09 -10.74 -25.71
C ARG A 52 3.16 -10.56 -24.53
N VAL A 53 2.64 -9.34 -24.34
CA VAL A 53 1.70 -9.02 -23.26
C VAL A 53 0.30 -8.92 -23.85
N ALA A 54 -0.57 -9.88 -23.50
CA ALA A 54 -1.98 -9.85 -23.87
C ALA A 54 -2.78 -8.95 -22.92
N GLY A 55 -3.85 -8.32 -23.44
CA GLY A 55 -4.75 -7.49 -22.64
C GLY A 55 -4.21 -6.11 -22.26
N ALA A 56 -2.95 -5.79 -22.59
CA ALA A 56 -2.39 -4.47 -22.34
C ALA A 56 -3.24 -3.38 -23.00
N THR A 57 -3.66 -2.42 -22.20
CA THR A 57 -4.38 -1.24 -22.66
C THR A 57 -3.39 -0.26 -23.27
N VAL A 58 -3.74 0.29 -24.44
CA VAL A 58 -3.00 1.34 -25.14
C VAL A 58 -3.95 2.51 -25.36
N GLU A 59 -3.55 3.69 -24.90
CA GLU A 59 -4.34 4.91 -24.97
C GLU A 59 -3.56 5.98 -25.72
N PHE A 60 -4.25 6.78 -26.52
CA PHE A 60 -3.66 7.81 -27.36
C PHE A 60 -4.23 9.18 -26.99
N TYR A 61 -3.34 10.17 -26.97
CA TYR A 61 -3.60 11.56 -26.62
C TYR A 61 -2.96 12.50 -27.65
N LEU A 62 -3.47 13.72 -27.76
CA LEU A 62 -2.94 14.72 -28.70
C LEU A 62 -1.92 15.66 -28.05
N SER A 63 -1.83 15.69 -26.72
CA SER A 63 -0.80 16.42 -25.99
C SER A 63 -0.26 15.64 -24.78
N PRO A 64 0.96 15.97 -24.29
CA PRO A 64 1.49 15.42 -23.04
C PRO A 64 0.59 15.72 -21.85
N GLU A 65 0.02 16.93 -21.78
CA GLU A 65 -0.81 17.37 -20.66
C GLU A 65 -2.11 16.55 -20.58
N GLU A 66 -2.72 16.24 -21.73
CA GLU A 66 -3.89 15.35 -21.80
C GLU A 66 -3.55 13.93 -21.36
N ARG A 67 -2.37 13.41 -21.76
CA ARG A 67 -1.87 12.09 -21.34
C ARG A 67 -1.64 12.02 -19.85
N GLU A 68 -0.99 13.04 -19.28
CA GLU A 68 -0.71 13.13 -17.84
C GLU A 68 -2.02 13.13 -17.04
N GLN A 69 -2.99 13.96 -17.45
CA GLN A 69 -4.28 14.03 -16.76
C GLN A 69 -5.18 12.81 -17.01
N GLY A 70 -4.86 11.98 -18.02
CA GLY A 70 -5.68 10.86 -18.47
C GLY A 70 -7.01 11.31 -19.09
N ASN A 71 -7.06 12.51 -19.68
CA ASN A 71 -8.26 13.12 -20.24
C ASN A 71 -8.20 13.14 -21.77
N ASN A 72 -9.35 13.26 -22.44
CA ASN A 72 -9.44 13.39 -23.90
C ASN A 72 -8.74 12.29 -24.71
N ILE A 73 -8.85 11.03 -24.26
CA ILE A 73 -8.36 9.87 -25.03
C ILE A 73 -9.00 9.88 -26.43
N VAL A 74 -8.19 10.09 -27.46
CA VAL A 74 -8.67 10.16 -28.85
C VAL A 74 -8.84 8.78 -29.48
N MET A 75 -8.16 7.78 -28.91
CA MET A 75 -8.24 6.39 -29.31
C MET A 75 -7.72 5.51 -28.18
N SER A 76 -8.32 4.34 -28.00
CA SER A 76 -7.76 3.30 -27.14
C SER A 76 -8.08 1.91 -27.67
N GLY A 77 -7.34 0.92 -27.18
CA GLY A 77 -7.59 -0.48 -27.45
C GLY A 77 -6.77 -1.39 -26.54
N GLU A 78 -7.08 -2.68 -26.58
CA GLU A 78 -6.37 -3.70 -25.84
C GLU A 78 -5.65 -4.65 -26.80
N THR A 79 -4.44 -5.05 -26.43
CA THR A 79 -3.69 -6.04 -27.19
C THR A 79 -4.36 -7.41 -27.17
N ASN A 80 -4.32 -8.10 -28.30
CA ASN A 80 -4.81 -9.47 -28.43
C ASN A 80 -3.88 -10.48 -27.73
N PRO A 81 -4.18 -11.80 -27.73
CA PRO A 81 -3.31 -12.82 -27.14
C PRO A 81 -1.87 -12.86 -27.65
N ASP A 82 -1.60 -12.34 -28.85
CA ASP A 82 -0.25 -12.23 -29.44
C ASP A 82 0.47 -10.93 -29.07
N GLY A 83 -0.09 -10.15 -28.13
CA GLY A 83 0.42 -8.85 -27.70
C GLY A 83 0.33 -7.77 -28.78
N LEU A 84 -0.56 -7.93 -29.76
CA LEU A 84 -0.73 -7.03 -30.88
C LEU A 84 -2.01 -6.21 -30.72
N LEU A 85 -1.88 -4.90 -30.86
CA LEU A 85 -3.00 -3.99 -31.07
C LEU A 85 -2.94 -3.45 -32.50
N SER A 86 -4.05 -3.52 -33.22
CA SER A 86 -4.22 -2.93 -34.54
C SER A 86 -5.30 -1.87 -34.47
N VAL A 87 -4.95 -0.62 -34.78
CA VAL A 87 -5.86 0.53 -34.68
C VAL A 87 -5.82 1.43 -35.91
N TYR A 88 -6.88 2.17 -36.12
CA TYR A 88 -7.02 3.13 -37.21
C TYR A 88 -6.70 4.54 -36.71
N ALA A 89 -5.53 5.06 -37.08
CA ALA A 89 -5.20 6.47 -36.84
C ALA A 89 -6.01 7.37 -37.78
N GLN A 90 -6.97 8.09 -37.22
CA GLN A 90 -7.90 8.92 -38.01
C GLN A 90 -7.19 10.09 -38.72
N GLU A 91 -6.08 10.60 -38.17
CA GLU A 91 -5.38 11.76 -38.70
C GLU A 91 -3.85 11.65 -38.63
N LYS A 92 -3.17 12.49 -39.43
CA LYS A 92 -1.73 12.74 -39.27
C LYS A 92 -1.55 13.52 -37.96
N GLY A 93 -0.51 13.22 -37.19
CA GLY A 93 -0.37 13.88 -35.89
C GLY A 93 0.77 13.35 -35.06
N HIS A 94 1.07 14.08 -34.00
CA HIS A 94 1.89 13.59 -32.91
C HIS A 94 0.95 13.00 -31.86
N TYR A 95 1.17 11.74 -31.49
CA TYR A 95 0.38 11.05 -30.50
C TYR A 95 1.23 10.73 -29.29
N PHE A 96 0.70 11.01 -28.12
CA PHE A 96 1.29 10.63 -26.84
C PHE A 96 0.51 9.43 -26.34
N LEU A 97 1.21 8.39 -25.88
CA LEU A 97 0.59 7.12 -25.51
C LEU A 97 0.84 6.79 -24.04
N ASN A 98 -0.18 6.25 -23.39
CA ASN A 98 -0.06 5.46 -22.16
C ASN A 98 -0.31 3.99 -22.52
N ILE A 99 0.60 3.10 -22.14
CA ILE A 99 0.46 1.66 -22.31
C ILE A 99 0.63 0.98 -20.96
N TYR A 100 -0.29 0.10 -20.57
CA TYR A 100 -0.19 -0.61 -19.29
C TYR A 100 -0.92 -1.95 -19.25
N GLN A 101 -0.46 -2.84 -18.37
CA GLN A 101 -1.10 -4.09 -17.96
C GLN A 101 -0.68 -4.41 -16.51
N GLY A 102 -1.57 -4.17 -15.54
CA GLY A 102 -1.22 -4.23 -14.13
C GLY A 102 -0.05 -3.29 -13.80
N ASN A 103 0.99 -3.81 -13.15
CA ASN A 103 2.20 -3.06 -12.82
C ASN A 103 3.13 -2.78 -14.01
N LEU A 104 2.95 -3.43 -15.17
CA LEU A 104 3.76 -3.17 -16.36
C LEU A 104 3.23 -1.97 -17.12
N ARG A 105 4.08 -0.96 -17.39
CA ARG A 105 3.64 0.32 -17.97
C ARG A 105 4.69 0.93 -18.86
N LYS A 106 4.30 1.79 -19.81
CA LYS A 106 5.20 2.63 -20.60
C LYS A 106 4.46 3.85 -21.13
N GLU A 107 5.10 5.01 -21.04
CA GLU A 107 4.72 6.18 -21.84
C GLU A 107 5.53 6.17 -23.14
N ALA A 108 4.86 6.48 -24.25
CA ALA A 108 5.49 6.52 -25.57
C ALA A 108 4.97 7.70 -26.41
N GLU A 109 5.66 7.97 -27.50
CA GLU A 109 5.30 9.02 -28.45
C GLU A 109 5.42 8.48 -29.87
N ILE A 110 4.43 8.76 -30.71
CA ILE A 110 4.37 8.30 -32.08
C ILE A 110 4.04 9.49 -32.99
N GLN A 111 4.96 9.79 -33.92
CA GLN A 111 4.74 10.81 -34.94
C GLN A 111 4.30 10.17 -36.26
N LEU A 112 3.05 10.40 -36.65
CA LEU A 112 2.50 9.95 -37.94
C LEU A 112 2.64 11.06 -38.98
N ARG A 113 3.59 10.89 -39.91
CA ARG A 113 3.95 11.92 -40.92
C ARG A 113 3.09 11.90 -42.19
N SER A 114 2.32 10.85 -42.44
CA SER A 114 1.48 10.75 -43.62
C SER A 114 0.09 10.18 -43.28
N LYS A 115 -0.93 10.58 -44.04
CA LYS A 115 -2.29 10.03 -43.98
C LYS A 115 -2.40 8.62 -44.59
N TRP A 116 -1.32 8.14 -45.22
CA TRP A 116 -1.27 6.87 -45.94
C TRP A 116 -0.20 5.99 -45.31
N LEU A 117 -0.45 5.54 -44.08
CA LEU A 117 0.44 4.60 -43.39
C LEU A 117 -0.03 3.19 -43.71
N LYS A 118 0.42 2.65 -44.84
CA LYS A 118 0.39 1.19 -44.97
C LYS A 118 1.42 0.59 -44.01
N ASP A 119 0.94 -0.16 -43.04
CA ASP A 119 1.72 -1.03 -42.15
C ASP A 119 2.72 -0.30 -41.21
N ALA A 120 2.36 0.85 -40.62
CA ALA A 120 3.19 1.43 -39.56
C ALA A 120 3.19 0.51 -38.34
N SER A 121 4.37 0.02 -37.93
CA SER A 121 4.50 -0.90 -36.80
C SER A 121 5.47 -0.38 -35.76
N PHE A 122 5.06 -0.44 -34.50
CA PHE A 122 5.84 -0.05 -33.34
C PHE A 122 5.92 -1.23 -32.38
N SER A 123 7.08 -1.44 -31.78
CA SER A 123 7.25 -2.37 -30.67
C SER A 123 7.54 -1.58 -29.42
N ILE A 124 6.74 -1.80 -28.38
CA ILE A 124 6.83 -1.11 -27.10
C ILE A 124 7.08 -2.16 -26.02
N GLN A 125 8.22 -2.04 -25.37
CA GLN A 125 8.54 -2.83 -24.19
C GLN A 125 8.04 -2.09 -22.95
N LEU A 126 7.22 -2.76 -22.16
CA LEU A 126 6.78 -2.27 -20.86
C LEU A 126 7.88 -2.43 -19.82
N GLU A 127 7.82 -1.60 -18.79
CA GLU A 127 8.70 -1.64 -17.62
C GLU A 127 7.86 -1.76 -16.36
N ASN A 128 8.48 -2.20 -15.26
CA ASN A 128 7.81 -2.19 -13.97
C ASN A 128 7.51 -0.73 -13.57
N GLY A 129 6.24 -0.43 -13.37
CA GLY A 129 5.70 0.87 -12.98
C GLY A 129 5.68 1.09 -11.47
N ASN A 130 6.04 0.08 -10.67
CA ASN A 130 6.15 0.20 -9.22
C ASN A 130 7.18 1.26 -8.81
N ALA A 131 6.99 1.81 -7.63
CA ALA A 131 8.02 2.64 -6.99
C ALA A 131 9.28 1.82 -6.71
N GLY A 132 10.41 2.52 -6.58
CA GLY A 132 11.66 1.87 -6.19
C GLY A 132 11.57 1.35 -4.75
N THR A 133 12.17 0.18 -4.49
CA THR A 133 12.14 -0.45 -3.18
C THR A 133 12.72 0.45 -2.08
N LYS A 134 11.99 0.57 -0.97
CA LYS A 134 12.40 1.24 0.25
C LYS A 134 12.68 0.22 1.34
N VAL A 135 13.89 0.27 1.88
CA VAL A 135 14.27 -0.55 3.03
C VAL A 135 13.76 0.11 4.31
N VAL A 136 13.06 -0.65 5.14
CA VAL A 136 12.60 -0.25 6.47
C VAL A 136 13.23 -1.17 7.50
N LYS A 137 14.15 -0.65 8.31
CA LYS A 137 14.86 -1.44 9.33
C LYS A 137 14.02 -1.51 10.59
N VAL A 138 13.66 -2.73 10.99
CA VAL A 138 12.75 -2.99 12.12
C VAL A 138 13.52 -3.55 13.30
N ALA A 139 13.34 -2.95 14.47
CA ALA A 139 13.64 -3.59 15.75
C ALA A 139 12.40 -4.32 16.28
N VAL A 140 12.55 -5.57 16.71
CA VAL A 140 11.45 -6.37 17.23
C VAL A 140 11.64 -6.67 18.72
N VAL A 141 10.60 -6.48 19.52
CA VAL A 141 10.55 -6.87 20.93
C VAL A 141 9.52 -7.98 21.12
N TYR A 142 9.94 -9.09 21.71
CA TYR A 142 9.08 -10.22 22.05
C TYR A 142 8.83 -10.27 23.56
N GLU A 143 7.68 -9.79 24.02
CA GLU A 143 7.21 -9.90 25.41
C GLU A 143 6.59 -11.28 25.66
N ASN A 144 7.41 -12.33 25.50
CA ASN A 144 7.05 -13.75 25.58
C ASN A 144 8.03 -14.51 26.49
N PRO A 145 8.14 -14.14 27.78
CA PRO A 145 9.15 -14.68 28.67
C PRO A 145 8.86 -16.14 29.07
N ILE A 146 9.86 -16.77 29.68
CA ILE A 146 9.77 -18.11 30.26
C ILE A 146 9.10 -18.00 31.64
N ILE A 147 8.12 -18.85 31.89
CA ILE A 147 7.46 -19.02 33.19
C ILE A 147 8.38 -19.88 34.08
N PRO A 148 8.93 -19.36 35.18
CA PRO A 148 9.95 -20.07 35.95
C PRO A 148 9.48 -21.44 36.49
N SER A 149 8.20 -21.55 36.89
CA SER A 149 7.64 -22.78 37.47
C SER A 149 7.42 -23.91 36.47
N THR A 150 7.39 -23.63 35.17
CA THR A 150 7.06 -24.63 34.14
C THR A 150 8.13 -24.76 33.06
N GLY A 151 9.05 -23.80 32.95
CA GLY A 151 10.05 -23.74 31.88
C GLY A 151 9.46 -23.43 30.50
N LYS A 152 8.15 -23.17 30.39
CA LYS A 152 7.46 -22.86 29.13
C LYS A 152 7.37 -21.36 28.92
N ARG A 153 7.37 -20.91 27.67
CA ARG A 153 7.04 -19.52 27.32
C ARG A 153 5.54 -19.26 27.44
N PHE A 154 5.16 -17.97 27.52
CA PHE A 154 3.76 -17.56 27.61
C PHE A 154 2.88 -18.21 26.54
N HIS A 155 3.28 -18.13 25.28
CA HIS A 155 2.51 -18.72 24.18
C HIS A 155 2.35 -20.25 24.26
N GLN A 156 3.21 -20.96 25.01
CA GLN A 156 3.18 -22.42 25.16
C GLN A 156 2.40 -22.87 26.39
N TYR A 157 1.92 -21.92 27.21
CA TYR A 157 1.33 -22.21 28.51
C TYR A 157 -0.08 -21.64 28.66
N PHE A 158 -0.29 -20.38 28.27
CA PHE A 158 -1.57 -19.72 28.48
C PHE A 158 -2.59 -20.06 27.39
N LEU A 159 -3.86 -20.03 27.80
CA LEU A 159 -5.03 -20.16 26.95
C LEU A 159 -5.92 -18.93 27.18
N THR A 160 -6.58 -18.47 26.12
CA THR A 160 -7.62 -17.44 26.25
C THR A 160 -8.85 -18.02 26.97
N PRO A 161 -9.44 -17.35 27.98
CA PRO A 161 -10.65 -17.81 28.63
C PRO A 161 -11.78 -18.10 27.64
N GLY A 162 -12.32 -19.31 27.70
CA GLY A 162 -13.35 -19.79 26.76
C GLY A 162 -12.80 -20.45 25.49
N TYR A 163 -11.48 -20.48 25.29
CA TYR A 163 -10.83 -21.13 24.16
C TYR A 163 -9.94 -22.28 24.61
N HIS A 164 -9.61 -23.16 23.66
CA HIS A 164 -8.83 -24.38 23.88
C HIS A 164 -7.52 -24.43 23.08
N PHE A 165 -7.12 -23.32 22.46
CA PHE A 165 -5.87 -23.20 21.72
C PHE A 165 -4.84 -22.42 22.52
N LEU A 166 -3.58 -22.85 22.40
CA LEU A 166 -2.41 -22.09 22.85
C LEU A 166 -2.20 -20.88 21.94
N TRP A 167 -1.64 -19.80 22.49
CA TRP A 167 -1.32 -18.63 21.69
C TRP A 167 -0.23 -18.94 20.65
N ASN A 168 -0.13 -18.08 19.65
CA ASN A 168 0.80 -18.27 18.55
C ASN A 168 2.24 -17.97 18.99
N ASP A 169 3.21 -18.62 18.34
CA ASP A 169 4.61 -18.23 18.49
C ASP A 169 4.82 -16.84 17.87
N PRO A 170 5.18 -15.81 18.67
CA PRO A 170 5.35 -14.47 18.14
C PRO A 170 6.52 -14.33 17.17
N VAL A 171 7.55 -15.19 17.24
CA VAL A 171 8.67 -15.15 16.28
C VAL A 171 8.19 -15.58 14.90
N GLU A 172 7.42 -16.68 14.83
CA GLU A 172 6.82 -17.15 13.59
C GLU A 172 5.80 -16.15 13.04
N LEU A 173 4.94 -15.59 13.91
CA LEU A 173 4.01 -14.53 13.49
C LEU A 173 4.73 -13.31 12.94
N CYS A 174 5.86 -12.91 13.53
CA CYS A 174 6.66 -11.78 13.05
C CYS A 174 7.14 -11.99 11.62
N ARG A 175 7.68 -13.18 11.31
CA ARG A 175 8.14 -13.53 9.96
C ARG A 175 7.01 -13.58 8.95
N ARG A 176 5.86 -14.12 9.34
CA ARG A 176 4.67 -14.14 8.49
C ARG A 176 4.12 -12.74 8.24
N TYR A 177 4.19 -11.86 9.24
CA TYR A 177 3.75 -10.48 9.15
C TYR A 177 4.66 -9.65 8.24
N GLU A 178 5.98 -9.73 8.42
CA GLU A 178 7.02 -9.19 7.51
C GLU A 178 6.73 -9.59 6.06
N ALA A 179 6.68 -10.90 5.78
CA ALA A 179 6.47 -11.41 4.43
C ALA A 179 5.12 -11.01 3.82
N ALA A 180 4.06 -10.90 4.63
CA ALA A 180 2.74 -10.50 4.16
C ALA A 180 2.69 -9.02 3.77
N LEU A 181 3.33 -8.13 4.54
CA LEU A 181 3.40 -6.71 4.22
C LEU A 181 4.25 -6.44 2.97
N GLU A 182 5.42 -7.07 2.85
CA GLU A 182 6.27 -6.94 1.67
C GLU A 182 5.54 -7.38 0.41
N LYS A 183 4.89 -8.55 0.46
CA LYS A 183 4.09 -9.06 -0.65
C LYS A 183 2.92 -8.14 -1.00
N ALA A 184 2.24 -7.58 0.00
CA ALA A 184 1.12 -6.66 -0.23
C ALA A 184 1.58 -5.34 -0.87
N SER A 185 2.80 -4.89 -0.58
CA SER A 185 3.40 -3.72 -1.23
C SER A 185 3.98 -3.99 -2.63
N ASP A 186 3.81 -5.21 -3.17
CA ASP A 186 4.52 -5.72 -4.36
C ASP A 186 6.04 -5.48 -4.29
N TYR A 187 6.60 -5.68 -3.09
CA TYR A 187 8.02 -5.52 -2.76
C TYR A 187 8.58 -4.11 -3.00
N THR A 188 7.71 -3.10 -3.02
CA THR A 188 8.12 -1.69 -2.95
C THR A 188 8.60 -1.32 -1.55
N ILE A 189 8.18 -2.06 -0.53
CA ILE A 189 8.76 -2.02 0.81
C ILE A 189 9.50 -3.34 1.08
N ASP A 190 10.73 -3.22 1.59
CA ASP A 190 11.58 -4.31 2.08
C ASP A 190 11.76 -4.09 3.59
N PHE A 191 11.01 -4.86 4.39
CA PHE A 191 11.11 -4.78 5.85
C PHE A 191 12.27 -5.68 6.28
N GLN A 192 13.24 -5.10 6.97
CA GLN A 192 14.41 -5.85 7.43
C GLN A 192 14.44 -5.88 8.95
N ILE A 193 14.18 -7.05 9.55
CA ILE A 193 14.41 -7.25 10.98
C ILE A 193 15.91 -7.17 11.26
N VAL A 194 16.38 -6.03 11.79
CA VAL A 194 17.79 -5.76 12.06
C VAL A 194 18.19 -6.01 13.51
N SER A 195 17.23 -6.04 14.44
CA SER A 195 17.47 -6.43 15.83
C SER A 195 16.26 -7.12 16.44
N GLU A 196 16.53 -8.13 17.27
CA GLU A 196 15.51 -8.90 17.98
C GLU A 196 15.82 -8.90 19.48
N HIS A 197 14.83 -8.51 20.28
CA HIS A 197 14.93 -8.38 21.73
C HIS A 197 13.90 -9.30 22.39
N HIS A 198 14.37 -10.30 23.15
CA HIS A 198 13.48 -11.08 24.01
C HIS A 198 13.37 -10.37 25.35
N ALA A 199 12.17 -9.86 25.67
CA ALA A 199 11.99 -9.00 26.82
C ALA A 199 12.18 -9.77 28.14
N ASP A 200 12.95 -9.16 29.05
CA ASP A 200 13.13 -9.57 30.44
C ASP A 200 12.31 -8.70 31.42
N ARG A 201 11.65 -7.67 30.89
CA ARG A 201 10.83 -6.69 31.60
C ARG A 201 9.62 -6.32 30.74
N PHE A 202 8.53 -5.94 31.43
CA PHE A 202 7.34 -5.39 30.81
C PHE A 202 7.21 -3.90 31.08
N PHE A 203 6.58 -3.19 30.14
CA PHE A 203 6.26 -1.77 30.27
C PHE A 203 4.76 -1.53 30.47
N THR A 204 4.03 -2.58 30.85
CA THR A 204 2.61 -2.57 31.17
C THR A 204 2.37 -2.22 32.64
N PHE A 205 1.33 -1.42 32.90
CA PHE A 205 0.83 -1.09 34.24
C PHE A 205 -0.70 -0.99 34.25
N LEU A 206 -1.33 -1.03 35.43
CA LEU A 206 -2.78 -0.85 35.57
C LEU A 206 -3.18 0.61 35.33
N LYS A 207 -4.28 0.84 34.61
CA LYS A 207 -4.79 2.20 34.34
C LYS A 207 -5.12 2.99 35.61
N ASN A 208 -5.50 2.31 36.69
CA ASN A 208 -5.86 2.92 37.96
C ASN A 208 -4.68 3.09 38.93
N ASP A 209 -3.45 2.72 38.54
CA ASP A 209 -2.27 2.93 39.37
C ASP A 209 -1.74 4.36 39.16
N PRO A 210 -1.89 5.28 40.13
CA PRO A 210 -1.44 6.66 39.99
C PRO A 210 0.09 6.78 39.88
N GLN A 211 0.83 5.76 40.31
CA GLN A 211 2.29 5.72 40.23
C GLN A 211 2.78 5.06 38.93
N LYS A 212 1.86 4.53 38.10
CA LYS A 212 2.17 3.82 36.85
C LYS A 212 3.22 2.72 37.05
N ARG A 213 3.13 1.97 38.15
CA ARG A 213 4.11 0.93 38.48
C ARG A 213 4.02 -0.20 37.46
N LEU A 214 5.14 -0.47 36.81
CA LEU A 214 5.25 -1.56 35.85
C LEU A 214 5.07 -2.92 36.54
N PHE A 215 4.43 -3.85 35.84
CA PHE A 215 4.26 -5.21 36.34
C PHE A 215 5.57 -5.99 36.37
N SER A 216 5.70 -6.81 37.42
CA SER A 216 6.61 -7.95 37.43
C SER A 216 6.06 -9.11 36.62
N LEU A 217 6.93 -10.08 36.30
CA LEU A 217 6.55 -11.32 35.63
C LEU A 217 5.51 -12.11 36.43
N GLU A 218 5.71 -12.21 37.75
CA GLU A 218 4.83 -12.91 38.67
C GLU A 218 3.43 -12.29 38.70
N GLU A 219 3.34 -10.96 38.65
CA GLU A 219 2.06 -10.25 38.60
C GLU A 219 1.31 -10.54 37.30
N ILE A 220 1.97 -10.46 36.13
CA ILE A 220 1.31 -10.78 34.86
C ILE A 220 0.86 -12.25 34.82
N ILE A 221 1.69 -13.18 35.30
CA ILE A 221 1.30 -14.59 35.40
C ILE A 221 0.05 -14.74 36.28
N SER A 222 0.02 -14.08 37.44
CA SER A 222 -1.14 -14.11 38.33
C SER A 222 -2.39 -13.56 37.64
N LEU A 223 -2.27 -12.44 36.92
CA LEU A 223 -3.39 -11.80 36.22
C LEU A 223 -3.91 -12.65 35.05
N LEU A 224 -3.02 -13.29 34.28
CA LEU A 224 -3.38 -14.19 33.18
C LEU A 224 -4.01 -15.50 33.67
N GLN A 225 -3.77 -15.89 34.92
CA GLN A 225 -4.41 -17.04 35.57
C GLN A 225 -5.76 -16.70 36.22
N GLU A 226 -6.10 -15.42 36.32
CA GLU A 226 -7.40 -15.04 36.86
C GLU A 226 -8.53 -15.60 36.00
N LYS A 227 -9.58 -16.09 36.68
CA LYS A 227 -10.80 -16.52 36.01
C LYS A 227 -11.33 -15.39 35.13
N ASP A 228 -11.56 -15.72 33.87
CA ASP A 228 -12.09 -14.81 32.84
C ASP A 228 -11.28 -13.52 32.66
N TRP A 229 -10.01 -13.47 33.11
CA TRP A 229 -9.16 -12.27 33.09
C TRP A 229 -9.83 -11.05 33.75
N LYS A 230 -10.43 -11.28 34.92
CA LYS A 230 -11.27 -10.30 35.62
C LYS A 230 -10.61 -8.92 35.73
N THR A 231 -9.41 -8.83 36.29
CA THR A 231 -8.73 -7.55 36.52
C THR A 231 -8.42 -6.83 35.21
N PHE A 232 -7.92 -7.54 34.19
CA PHE A 232 -7.68 -6.95 32.88
C PHE A 232 -8.96 -6.38 32.24
N LYS A 233 -10.10 -7.07 32.38
CA LYS A 233 -11.39 -6.60 31.85
C LYS A 233 -12.01 -5.46 32.65
N THR A 234 -11.86 -5.44 33.98
CA THR A 234 -12.53 -4.43 34.83
C THR A 234 -11.68 -3.19 35.06
N VAL A 235 -10.35 -3.32 35.12
CA VAL A 235 -9.43 -2.21 35.39
C VAL A 235 -8.76 -1.73 34.11
N GLY A 236 -8.33 -2.66 33.26
CA GLY A 236 -7.55 -2.36 32.07
C GLY A 236 -6.10 -1.95 32.37
N THR A 237 -5.32 -1.89 31.30
CA THR A 237 -3.87 -1.65 31.34
C THR A 237 -3.46 -0.56 30.37
N SER A 238 -2.30 0.02 30.63
CA SER A 238 -1.62 0.98 29.75
C SER A 238 -0.16 0.56 29.59
N TYR A 239 0.44 1.01 28.48
CA TYR A 239 1.84 0.73 28.14
C TYR A 239 2.68 2.00 28.19
N ASP A 240 3.88 1.92 28.78
CA ASP A 240 4.84 3.03 28.86
C ASP A 240 5.85 2.95 27.71
N TYR A 241 5.46 3.49 26.55
CA TYR A 241 6.29 3.55 25.34
C TYR A 241 7.62 4.26 25.56
N ARG A 242 7.62 5.37 26.32
CA ARG A 242 8.85 6.14 26.58
C ARG A 242 9.86 5.32 27.37
N SER A 243 9.42 4.61 28.39
CA SER A 243 10.29 3.73 29.18
C SER A 243 10.82 2.58 28.33
N MET A 244 10.00 1.99 27.46
CA MET A 244 10.40 0.92 26.53
C MET A 244 11.47 1.41 25.55
N VAL A 245 11.19 2.52 24.84
CA VAL A 245 12.09 3.10 23.84
C VAL A 245 13.44 3.45 24.45
N ARG A 246 13.46 4.07 25.64
CA ARG A 246 14.71 4.41 26.35
C ARG A 246 15.47 3.19 26.84
N HIS A 247 14.76 2.17 27.31
CA HIS A 247 15.39 0.96 27.84
C HIS A 247 16.18 0.23 26.76
N TYR A 248 15.60 0.07 25.56
CA TYR A 248 16.26 -0.55 24.42
C TYR A 248 17.10 0.42 23.57
N GLN A 249 17.13 1.70 23.93
CA GLN A 249 17.85 2.76 23.22
C GLN A 249 17.39 2.92 21.76
N PHE A 250 16.11 2.67 21.49
CA PHE A 250 15.53 2.78 20.15
C PHE A 250 15.53 4.21 19.63
N ASP A 251 15.45 5.20 20.52
CA ASP A 251 15.63 6.61 20.20
C ASP A 251 17.04 6.90 19.66
N LEU A 252 18.06 6.33 20.29
CA LEU A 252 19.44 6.48 19.84
C LEU A 252 19.67 5.73 18.51
N ALA A 253 19.11 4.53 18.36
CA ALA A 253 19.21 3.74 17.14
C ALA A 253 18.51 4.43 15.96
N LEU A 254 17.31 5.00 16.17
CA LEU A 254 16.58 5.79 15.19
C LEU A 254 17.40 7.00 14.73
N ASN A 255 17.98 7.74 15.67
CA ASN A 255 18.82 8.91 15.37
C ASN A 255 20.07 8.53 14.57
N ARG A 256 20.68 7.38 14.83
CA ARG A 256 21.80 6.84 14.05
C ARG A 256 21.38 6.23 12.71
N GLY A 257 20.07 6.09 12.45
CA GLY A 257 19.54 5.42 11.27
C GLY A 257 19.84 3.92 11.27
N GLU A 258 19.91 3.30 12.44
CA GLU A 258 20.06 1.84 12.60
C GLU A 258 18.71 1.13 12.52
N ILE A 259 17.64 1.82 12.94
CA ILE A 259 16.25 1.38 12.82
C ILE A 259 15.41 2.52 12.26
N ASP A 260 14.27 2.17 11.70
CA ASP A 260 13.24 3.08 11.21
C ASP A 260 11.89 2.82 11.94
N GLU A 261 11.68 1.60 12.43
CA GLU A 261 10.43 1.18 13.07
C GLU A 261 10.66 0.17 14.21
N VAL A 262 9.70 0.09 15.15
CA VAL A 262 9.67 -0.90 16.23
C VAL A 262 8.40 -1.74 16.17
N TRP A 263 8.53 -3.07 16.21
CA TRP A 263 7.40 -3.99 16.40
C TRP A 263 7.48 -4.64 17.77
N VAL A 264 6.39 -4.65 18.52
CA VAL A 264 6.31 -5.30 19.82
C VAL A 264 5.24 -6.38 19.78
N TRP A 265 5.67 -7.64 19.89
CA TRP A 265 4.76 -8.77 20.07
C TRP A 265 4.52 -8.99 21.56
N SER A 266 3.32 -8.71 22.03
CA SER A 266 2.93 -8.80 23.43
C SER A 266 1.70 -9.66 23.67
N PHE A 267 1.47 -9.97 24.94
CA PHE A 267 0.35 -10.75 25.44
C PHE A 267 -0.96 -9.92 25.42
N PRO A 268 -2.14 -10.55 25.46
CA PRO A 268 -3.42 -9.83 25.46
C PRO A 268 -3.52 -8.94 26.70
N TYR A 269 -4.10 -7.75 26.55
CA TYR A 269 -4.17 -6.73 27.60
C TYR A 269 -2.81 -6.22 28.10
N SER A 270 -1.78 -6.20 27.25
CA SER A 270 -0.53 -5.49 27.53
C SER A 270 -0.69 -3.96 27.64
N GLY A 271 -1.83 -3.42 27.21
CA GLY A 271 -2.11 -1.99 27.24
C GLY A 271 -1.52 -1.22 26.06
N MET A 272 -0.96 -1.93 25.07
CA MET A 272 -0.51 -1.34 23.82
C MET A 272 -1.71 -0.95 22.93
N TYR A 273 -1.49 0.10 22.14
CA TYR A 273 -2.29 0.41 20.97
C TYR A 273 -1.73 -0.41 19.80
N GLU A 274 -2.56 -0.62 18.78
CA GLU A 274 -2.16 -1.34 17.56
C GLU A 274 -1.01 -0.64 16.83
N SER A 275 -1.02 0.68 16.85
CA SER A 275 0.07 1.51 16.35
C SER A 275 0.17 2.82 17.15
N HIS A 276 1.39 3.31 17.35
CA HIS A 276 1.68 4.52 18.12
C HIS A 276 2.86 5.28 17.51
N MET A 277 2.70 6.59 17.31
CA MET A 277 3.75 7.43 16.74
C MET A 277 4.33 8.36 17.80
N MET A 278 5.65 8.43 17.83
CA MET A 278 6.41 9.28 18.74
C MET A 278 7.34 10.19 17.93
N GLY A 279 7.61 11.39 18.44
CA GLY A 279 8.55 12.35 17.83
C GLY A 279 7.90 13.71 17.57
N GLU A 280 8.70 14.72 17.28
CA GLU A 280 8.21 16.07 17.00
C GLU A 280 7.29 16.04 15.76
N ASN A 281 6.08 16.59 15.91
CA ASN A 281 5.01 16.53 14.90
C ASN A 281 4.42 15.14 14.66
N ALA A 282 4.54 14.22 15.62
CA ALA A 282 3.79 12.96 15.59
C ALA A 282 2.29 13.24 15.49
N PHE A 283 1.60 12.42 14.71
CA PHE A 283 0.17 12.52 14.47
C PHE A 283 -0.53 11.20 14.75
N TRP A 284 -1.86 11.22 14.75
CA TRP A 284 -2.68 10.04 15.03
C TRP A 284 -2.41 8.92 14.02
N ILE A 285 -1.91 7.78 14.50
CA ILE A 285 -1.88 6.52 13.74
C ILE A 285 -2.55 5.42 14.54
N ASN A 286 -3.88 5.49 14.66
CA ASN A 286 -4.67 4.60 15.52
C ASN A 286 -4.36 4.68 17.03
N SER A 287 -3.76 5.80 17.46
CA SER A 287 -3.65 6.17 18.87
C SER A 287 -3.31 7.66 19.03
N PRO A 288 -3.53 8.25 20.23
CA PRO A 288 -2.98 9.56 20.53
C PRO A 288 -1.46 9.56 20.33
N PRO A 289 -0.89 10.53 19.59
CA PRO A 289 0.56 10.59 19.37
C PRO A 289 1.32 11.00 20.64
N ASP A 290 2.61 10.65 20.69
CA ASP A 290 3.57 11.22 21.64
C ASP A 290 4.44 12.29 20.94
N ASP A 291 3.81 13.44 20.68
CA ASP A 291 4.38 14.59 19.96
C ASP A 291 5.39 15.42 20.77
N THR A 292 5.50 15.14 22.08
CA THR A 292 6.48 15.77 22.98
C THR A 292 7.71 14.90 23.22
N PHE A 293 7.81 13.76 22.53
CA PHE A 293 9.02 12.94 22.56
C PHE A 293 10.17 13.67 21.83
N PRO A 294 11.34 13.87 22.46
CA PRO A 294 12.41 14.72 21.93
C PRO A 294 13.20 14.01 20.82
N SER A 295 12.60 13.89 19.64
CA SER A 295 13.19 13.32 18.44
C SER A 295 12.64 14.04 17.21
N ASP A 296 13.54 14.56 16.37
CA ASP A 296 13.16 15.19 15.09
C ASP A 296 12.66 14.14 14.08
N LYS A 297 12.99 12.86 14.30
CA LYS A 297 12.49 11.72 13.52
C LYS A 297 11.23 11.14 14.16
N LEU A 298 10.25 10.82 13.32
CA LEU A 298 9.08 10.05 13.74
C LEU A 298 9.44 8.58 13.94
N LEU A 299 9.05 8.02 15.08
CA LEU A 299 9.14 6.59 15.37
C LEU A 299 7.73 5.99 15.38
N SER A 300 7.48 5.04 14.49
CA SER A 300 6.29 4.19 14.60
C SER A 300 6.58 2.97 15.47
N VAL A 301 5.66 2.68 16.39
CA VAL A 301 5.68 1.49 17.24
C VAL A 301 4.41 0.70 16.97
N MET A 302 4.53 -0.50 16.41
CA MET A 302 3.41 -1.43 16.21
C MET A 302 3.23 -2.29 17.47
N GLY A 303 2.03 -2.31 18.04
CA GLY A 303 1.66 -3.20 19.13
C GLY A 303 0.88 -4.40 18.61
N LEU A 304 1.50 -5.57 18.62
CA LEU A 304 0.98 -6.79 18.00
C LEU A 304 0.68 -7.84 19.07
N ASN A 305 -0.51 -8.43 19.04
CA ASN A 305 -0.95 -9.41 20.04
C ASN A 305 -0.80 -10.84 19.51
N TYR A 306 0.09 -11.64 20.11
CA TYR A 306 0.31 -13.03 19.68
C TYR A 306 -0.72 -14.04 20.23
N GLU A 307 -1.67 -13.61 21.06
CA GLU A 307 -2.92 -14.36 21.30
C GLU A 307 -3.82 -14.37 20.06
N ARG A 308 -3.70 -13.35 19.22
CA ARG A 308 -4.38 -13.25 17.93
C ARG A 308 -3.49 -13.80 16.81
N ASN A 309 -4.07 -13.88 15.61
CA ASN A 309 -3.40 -14.45 14.44
C ASN A 309 -2.89 -13.35 13.49
N LEU A 310 -2.27 -13.78 12.39
CA LEU A 310 -1.75 -12.88 11.35
C LEU A 310 -2.80 -11.90 10.81
N ALA A 311 -4.07 -12.30 10.70
CA ALA A 311 -5.13 -11.45 10.17
C ALA A 311 -5.31 -10.18 11.02
N CYS A 312 -5.29 -10.32 12.35
CA CYS A 312 -5.38 -9.18 13.26
C CYS A 312 -4.11 -8.32 13.26
N ALA A 313 -2.94 -8.91 13.06
CA ALA A 313 -1.70 -8.13 12.92
C ALA A 313 -1.71 -7.26 11.66
N LEU A 314 -2.18 -7.80 10.53
CA LEU A 314 -2.36 -7.03 9.29
C LEU A 314 -3.45 -5.98 9.41
N GLU A 315 -4.52 -6.25 10.15
CA GLU A 315 -5.54 -5.27 10.49
C GLU A 315 -4.95 -4.08 11.28
N SER A 316 -4.12 -4.34 12.30
CA SER A 316 -3.41 -3.29 13.04
C SER A 316 -2.57 -2.39 12.13
N PHE A 317 -1.85 -2.97 11.15
CA PHE A 317 -1.12 -2.19 10.14
C PHE A 317 -2.05 -1.42 9.21
N SER A 318 -3.18 -2.03 8.84
CA SER A 318 -4.18 -1.39 7.97
C SER A 318 -4.77 -0.15 8.65
N HIS A 319 -5.04 -0.20 9.95
CA HIS A 319 -5.45 0.98 10.72
C HIS A 319 -4.40 2.10 10.75
N ARG A 320 -3.11 1.75 10.87
CA ARG A 320 -2.03 2.74 10.69
C ARG A 320 -2.08 3.34 9.30
N PHE A 321 -2.21 2.50 8.27
CA PHE A 321 -2.26 2.93 6.88
C PHE A 321 -3.39 3.94 6.67
N GLU A 322 -4.62 3.60 7.08
CA GLU A 322 -5.78 4.49 6.96
C GLU A 322 -5.57 5.81 7.70
N SER A 323 -5.07 5.75 8.94
CA SER A 323 -4.79 6.94 9.73
C SER A 323 -3.76 7.86 9.07
N THR A 324 -2.71 7.29 8.48
CA THR A 324 -1.72 8.05 7.72
C THR A 324 -2.31 8.65 6.45
N MET A 325 -3.13 7.92 5.71
CA MET A 325 -3.79 8.47 4.53
C MET A 325 -4.80 9.56 4.89
N MET A 326 -5.42 9.51 6.07
CA MET A 326 -6.26 10.57 6.60
C MET A 326 -5.44 11.81 7.02
N GLN A 327 -4.17 11.66 7.37
CA GLN A 327 -3.25 12.78 7.53
C GLN A 327 -2.87 13.41 6.17
N VAL A 328 -2.74 12.59 5.11
CA VAL A 328 -2.39 13.06 3.75
C VAL A 328 -3.57 13.74 3.04
N TYR A 329 -4.76 13.15 3.12
CA TYR A 329 -5.94 13.56 2.35
C TYR A 329 -7.06 14.19 3.19
N GLY A 330 -7.02 14.03 4.52
CA GLY A 330 -8.11 14.43 5.42
C GLY A 330 -9.06 13.28 5.79
N TRP A 331 -9.95 13.56 6.74
CA TRP A 331 -10.94 12.59 7.25
C TRP A 331 -12.02 12.26 6.21
N TRP A 332 -12.55 11.03 6.23
CA TRP A 332 -13.68 10.63 5.37
C TRP A 332 -14.94 11.42 5.70
N ASN A 333 -15.46 12.18 4.73
CA ASN A 333 -16.60 13.05 4.97
C ASN A 333 -17.65 12.95 3.85
N TYR A 334 -17.94 11.72 3.42
CA TYR A 334 -18.84 11.41 2.30
C TYR A 334 -20.14 12.22 2.35
N GLU A 335 -20.74 12.38 3.53
CA GLU A 335 -21.97 13.16 3.79
C GLU A 335 -21.92 14.56 3.17
N GLN A 336 -20.77 15.23 3.24
CA GLN A 336 -20.55 16.59 2.76
C GLN A 336 -20.05 16.67 1.30
N LYS A 337 -20.02 15.54 0.59
CA LYS A 337 -19.54 15.43 -0.80
C LYS A 337 -20.72 15.11 -1.72
N PRO A 338 -21.43 16.13 -2.25
CA PRO A 338 -22.62 15.91 -3.07
C PRO A 338 -22.30 15.23 -4.39
N GLU A 339 -21.17 15.54 -5.02
CA GLU A 339 -20.77 15.00 -6.31
C GLU A 339 -19.57 14.06 -6.18
N LEU A 340 -19.44 13.11 -7.12
CA LEU A 340 -18.31 12.18 -7.16
C LEU A 340 -16.96 12.90 -7.27
N SER A 341 -16.92 14.02 -7.99
CA SER A 341 -15.72 14.86 -8.16
C SER A 341 -15.29 15.59 -6.89
N ASP A 342 -16.13 15.64 -5.85
CA ASP A 342 -15.79 16.28 -4.58
C ASP A 342 -14.98 15.36 -3.66
N LEU A 343 -14.97 14.05 -3.95
CA LEU A 343 -14.20 13.07 -3.19
C LEU A 343 -12.70 13.31 -3.38
N THR A 344 -11.96 13.27 -2.28
CA THR A 344 -10.51 13.04 -2.35
C THR A 344 -10.23 11.66 -2.93
N THR A 345 -9.04 11.44 -3.44
CA THR A 345 -8.63 10.12 -3.95
C THR A 345 -8.70 9.04 -2.88
N TRP A 346 -8.38 9.36 -1.63
CA TRP A 346 -8.52 8.44 -0.50
C TRP A 346 -9.98 8.08 -0.18
N GLU A 347 -10.88 9.07 -0.17
CA GLU A 347 -12.32 8.82 -0.03
C GLU A 347 -12.85 7.96 -1.19
N LEU A 348 -12.42 8.23 -2.43
CA LEU A 348 -12.80 7.42 -3.57
C LEU A 348 -12.34 5.98 -3.39
N PHE A 349 -11.06 5.73 -3.07
CA PHE A 349 -10.53 4.39 -2.80
C PHE A 349 -11.35 3.65 -1.74
N SER A 350 -11.63 4.34 -0.65
CA SER A 350 -12.25 3.79 0.56
C SER A 350 -13.77 3.59 0.47
N ALA A 351 -14.39 4.01 -0.63
CA ALA A 351 -15.84 3.98 -0.78
C ALA A 351 -16.38 2.58 -1.09
N TYR A 352 -16.68 1.82 -0.04
CA TYR A 352 -17.44 0.56 -0.13
C TYR A 352 -18.92 0.81 -0.47
N GLY A 353 -19.67 -0.26 -0.78
CA GLY A 353 -21.00 -0.17 -1.37
C GLY A 353 -21.98 0.79 -0.68
N LEU A 354 -22.10 0.72 0.66
CA LEU A 354 -23.02 1.60 1.40
C LEU A 354 -22.62 3.08 1.34
N ARG A 355 -21.34 3.40 1.14
CA ARG A 355 -20.86 4.78 0.98
C ARG A 355 -20.94 5.24 -0.47
N TYR A 356 -20.68 4.35 -1.41
CA TYR A 356 -20.61 4.69 -2.83
C TYR A 356 -21.98 4.73 -3.51
N GLU A 357 -23.01 4.08 -2.96
CA GLU A 357 -24.36 3.98 -3.56
C GLU A 357 -24.98 5.35 -3.91
N ARG A 358 -24.61 6.41 -3.20
CA ARG A 358 -25.07 7.79 -3.46
C ARG A 358 -24.52 8.40 -4.76
N TYR A 359 -23.36 7.94 -5.23
CA TYR A 359 -22.73 8.40 -6.47
C TYR A 359 -23.08 7.48 -7.62
N GLU A 360 -23.08 6.17 -7.37
CA GLU A 360 -23.50 5.16 -8.33
C GLU A 360 -24.15 3.97 -7.62
N LYS A 361 -25.46 3.79 -7.87
CA LYS A 361 -26.25 2.78 -7.18
C LYS A 361 -25.76 1.36 -7.49
N GLY A 362 -25.53 0.57 -6.44
CA GLY A 362 -25.11 -0.83 -6.55
C GLY A 362 -23.66 -1.04 -6.99
N ALA A 363 -22.85 0.03 -6.95
CA ALA A 363 -21.43 -0.01 -7.22
C ALA A 363 -20.60 0.24 -5.95
N ALA A 364 -19.32 -0.09 -6.01
CA ALA A 364 -18.33 0.21 -4.99
C ALA A 364 -16.96 0.49 -5.61
N GLN A 365 -16.06 1.06 -4.81
CA GLN A 365 -14.64 1.16 -5.09
C GLN A 365 -13.92 -0.03 -4.41
N VAL A 366 -12.79 0.18 -3.73
CA VAL A 366 -12.06 -0.90 -3.05
C VAL A 366 -12.64 -1.17 -1.66
N GLY A 367 -12.96 -0.14 -0.87
CA GLY A 367 -13.40 -0.30 0.51
C GLY A 367 -12.29 -0.03 1.52
N ASN A 368 -12.46 -0.49 2.76
CA ASN A 368 -11.60 -0.13 3.88
C ASN A 368 -11.30 -1.33 4.79
N VAL A 369 -10.50 -1.14 5.85
CA VAL A 369 -10.07 -2.22 6.74
C VAL A 369 -11.23 -3.03 7.32
N HIS A 370 -12.37 -2.38 7.56
CA HIS A 370 -13.57 -2.98 8.17
C HIS A 370 -14.62 -3.45 7.17
N TYR A 371 -14.67 -2.84 5.98
CA TYR A 371 -15.71 -3.06 4.98
C TYR A 371 -15.11 -3.44 3.63
N PRO A 372 -15.31 -4.68 3.16
CA PRO A 372 -15.10 -5.03 1.76
C PRO A 372 -16.14 -4.33 0.88
N PRO A 373 -15.97 -4.30 -0.46
CA PRO A 373 -16.87 -3.61 -1.38
C PRO A 373 -18.36 -3.91 -1.16
N ASN A 374 -18.69 -5.17 -0.84
CA ASN A 374 -20.06 -5.64 -0.63
C ASN A 374 -20.50 -5.66 0.85
N GLY A 375 -19.63 -5.27 1.79
CA GLY A 375 -19.88 -5.37 3.23
C GLY A 375 -21.09 -4.55 3.67
N GLN A 376 -21.99 -5.15 4.46
CA GLN A 376 -23.23 -4.52 4.94
C GLN A 376 -23.15 -4.06 6.40
N TYR A 377 -22.18 -4.58 7.15
CA TYR A 377 -21.89 -4.24 8.53
C TYR A 377 -20.40 -4.51 8.79
N ASP A 378 -19.93 -4.09 9.96
CA ASP A 378 -18.54 -4.18 10.36
C ASP A 378 -18.04 -5.63 10.30
N TYR A 379 -16.87 -5.86 9.69
CA TYR A 379 -16.23 -7.17 9.52
C TYR A 379 -16.97 -8.19 8.62
N ASP A 380 -17.82 -7.75 7.70
CA ASP A 380 -18.59 -8.61 6.80
C ASP A 380 -17.75 -9.23 5.64
N PHE A 381 -16.54 -9.71 5.95
CA PHE A 381 -15.59 -10.30 4.99
C PHE A 381 -16.06 -11.62 4.38
N GLY A 382 -17.08 -12.24 4.97
CA GLY A 382 -17.66 -13.50 4.50
C GLY A 382 -18.83 -13.32 3.53
N ASN A 383 -19.12 -12.10 3.06
CA ASN A 383 -20.32 -11.81 2.27
C ASN A 383 -20.26 -12.38 0.84
N GLU A 384 -21.24 -13.21 0.51
CA GLU A 384 -21.38 -13.88 -0.80
C GLU A 384 -22.12 -13.04 -1.84
N THR A 385 -22.75 -11.95 -1.42
CA THR A 385 -23.54 -11.10 -2.31
C THR A 385 -22.62 -10.39 -3.29
N TYR A 386 -22.93 -10.50 -4.58
CA TYR A 386 -22.19 -9.79 -5.61
C TYR A 386 -22.51 -8.31 -5.61
N ILE A 387 -21.47 -7.49 -5.78
CA ILE A 387 -21.56 -6.06 -6.07
C ILE A 387 -20.73 -5.73 -7.32
N GLU A 388 -21.15 -4.74 -8.10
CA GLU A 388 -20.30 -4.18 -9.14
C GLU A 388 -19.19 -3.34 -8.47
N SER A 389 -17.94 -3.50 -8.86
CA SER A 389 -16.84 -2.71 -8.28
C SER A 389 -15.82 -2.29 -9.33
N TYR A 390 -15.24 -1.10 -9.11
CA TYR A 390 -14.12 -0.53 -9.86
C TYR A 390 -12.75 -0.96 -9.31
N VAL A 391 -12.69 -1.99 -8.45
CA VAL A 391 -11.46 -2.42 -7.76
C VAL A 391 -10.25 -2.61 -8.69
N ASP A 392 -10.45 -3.19 -9.87
CA ASP A 392 -9.36 -3.45 -10.81
C ASP A 392 -8.76 -2.14 -11.40
N GLU A 393 -9.49 -1.03 -11.40
CA GLU A 393 -8.95 0.25 -11.86
C GLU A 393 -7.83 0.76 -10.96
N TRP A 394 -7.87 0.41 -9.67
CA TRP A 394 -6.84 0.79 -8.70
C TRP A 394 -5.52 0.06 -8.92
N LEU A 395 -5.55 -1.10 -9.57
CA LEU A 395 -4.34 -1.77 -10.09
C LEU A 395 -3.69 -1.01 -11.25
N ASN A 396 -4.31 0.08 -11.70
CA ASN A 396 -3.77 1.00 -12.71
C ASN A 396 -3.66 2.45 -12.19
N TYR A 397 -3.62 2.66 -10.88
CA TYR A 397 -3.40 3.99 -10.32
C TYR A 397 -2.11 4.64 -10.87
N PRO A 398 -2.08 5.95 -11.22
CA PRO A 398 -3.11 6.97 -11.00
C PRO A 398 -4.13 7.12 -12.15
N TYR A 399 -4.08 6.30 -13.21
CA TYR A 399 -4.98 6.45 -14.36
C TYR A 399 -6.33 5.75 -14.11
N LEU A 400 -7.12 6.35 -13.22
CA LEU A 400 -8.49 5.94 -12.89
C LEU A 400 -9.47 6.52 -13.92
N GLN A 401 -10.19 5.66 -14.63
CA GLN A 401 -11.08 6.05 -15.73
C GLN A 401 -12.55 6.15 -15.30
N GLY A 402 -12.95 5.39 -14.28
CA GLY A 402 -14.32 5.24 -13.83
C GLY A 402 -15.23 4.59 -14.88
N LYS A 403 -14.73 3.60 -15.64
CA LYS A 403 -15.45 2.97 -16.76
C LYS A 403 -15.54 1.45 -16.67
N LYS A 404 -14.55 0.80 -16.04
CA LYS A 404 -14.42 -0.66 -15.99
C LYS A 404 -14.81 -1.15 -14.61
N LYS A 405 -16.00 -1.71 -14.51
CA LYS A 405 -16.49 -2.40 -13.32
C LYS A 405 -16.76 -3.87 -13.61
N ARG A 406 -16.66 -4.69 -12.58
CA ARG A 406 -17.05 -6.11 -12.63
C ARG A 406 -17.70 -6.57 -11.35
N LYS A 407 -18.41 -7.70 -11.41
CA LYS A 407 -19.02 -8.31 -10.23
C LYS A 407 -17.97 -9.01 -9.38
N ILE A 408 -17.97 -8.69 -8.09
CA ILE A 408 -17.10 -9.28 -7.09
C ILE A 408 -17.88 -9.66 -5.83
N ASN A 409 -17.33 -10.59 -5.06
CA ASN A 409 -17.73 -10.91 -3.69
C ASN A 409 -16.52 -11.53 -2.96
N ARG A 410 -16.74 -12.21 -1.84
CA ARG A 410 -15.67 -12.83 -1.04
C ARG A 410 -14.72 -13.76 -1.76
N THR A 411 -15.11 -14.36 -2.89
CA THR A 411 -14.22 -15.29 -3.59
C THR A 411 -12.97 -14.60 -4.14
N GLU A 412 -13.01 -13.28 -4.35
CA GLU A 412 -11.87 -12.49 -4.82
C GLU A 412 -10.71 -12.48 -3.83
N TRP A 413 -10.99 -12.25 -2.55
CA TRP A 413 -9.96 -12.22 -1.50
C TRP A 413 -9.69 -13.58 -0.87
N GLY A 414 -10.61 -14.53 -1.04
CA GLY A 414 -10.42 -15.91 -0.62
C GLY A 414 -10.43 -16.11 0.89
N ASN A 415 -10.23 -17.37 1.30
CA ASN A 415 -10.30 -17.81 2.69
C ASN A 415 -9.00 -18.51 3.13
N PRO A 416 -7.83 -17.84 3.01
CA PRO A 416 -6.55 -18.43 3.38
C PRO A 416 -6.55 -18.81 4.87
N ASP A 417 -5.98 -19.98 5.18
CA ASP A 417 -5.98 -20.56 6.52
C ASP A 417 -7.39 -20.66 7.16
N GLY A 418 -8.45 -20.69 6.33
CA GLY A 418 -9.83 -20.69 6.81
C GLY A 418 -10.30 -19.36 7.39
N SER A 419 -9.59 -18.24 7.14
CA SER A 419 -9.95 -16.90 7.58
C SER A 419 -10.26 -15.93 6.43
N TRP A 420 -11.54 -15.53 6.31
CA TRP A 420 -11.97 -14.49 5.38
C TRP A 420 -11.36 -13.13 5.71
N GLN A 421 -11.09 -12.87 6.99
CA GLN A 421 -10.38 -11.67 7.42
C GLN A 421 -8.96 -11.64 6.88
N LEU A 422 -8.23 -12.76 6.94
CA LEU A 422 -6.86 -12.82 6.40
C LEU A 422 -6.87 -12.60 4.89
N GLY A 423 -7.83 -13.20 4.19
CA GLY A 423 -8.06 -12.96 2.77
C GLY A 423 -8.28 -11.48 2.50
N TRP A 424 -9.24 -10.87 3.19
CA TRP A 424 -9.57 -9.46 3.02
C TRP A 424 -8.39 -8.53 3.31
N MET A 425 -7.68 -8.69 4.43
CA MET A 425 -6.52 -7.87 4.76
C MET A 425 -5.43 -7.93 3.69
N THR A 426 -5.13 -9.13 3.19
CA THR A 426 -4.14 -9.32 2.13
C THR A 426 -4.59 -8.67 0.82
N TYR A 427 -5.87 -8.85 0.46
CA TYR A 427 -6.45 -8.28 -0.74
C TYR A 427 -6.49 -6.76 -0.68
N TYR A 428 -7.03 -6.19 0.40
CA TYR A 428 -7.13 -4.76 0.65
C TYR A 428 -5.76 -4.08 0.60
N LEU A 429 -4.79 -4.57 1.37
CA LEU A 429 -3.43 -4.00 1.38
C LEU A 429 -2.76 -4.11 0.00
N GLY A 430 -2.99 -5.21 -0.72
CA GLY A 430 -2.48 -5.42 -2.08
C GLY A 430 -3.05 -4.48 -3.14
N HIS A 431 -4.18 -3.81 -2.88
CA HIS A 431 -4.77 -2.81 -3.78
C HIS A 431 -4.34 -1.39 -3.45
N LEU A 432 -3.58 -1.17 -2.36
CA LEU A 432 -3.06 0.16 -2.03
C LEU A 432 -2.00 0.58 -3.06
N PRO A 433 -2.09 1.78 -3.63
CA PRO A 433 -1.13 2.29 -4.61
C PRO A 433 0.34 2.21 -4.17
N HIS A 434 1.20 1.69 -5.05
CA HIS A 434 2.64 1.49 -4.84
C HIS A 434 3.43 1.81 -6.14
N TYR A 435 2.94 2.78 -6.93
CA TYR A 435 3.52 3.10 -8.23
C TYR A 435 4.46 4.31 -8.17
N ARG A 436 5.39 4.40 -9.12
CA ARG A 436 6.27 5.56 -9.23
C ARG A 436 5.53 6.84 -9.64
N GLY A 437 6.11 7.98 -9.28
CA GLY A 437 5.65 9.29 -9.73
C GLY A 437 4.63 9.94 -8.80
N ILE A 438 4.14 11.09 -9.24
CA ILE A 438 3.16 11.92 -8.54
C ILE A 438 1.89 11.92 -9.37
N ASN A 439 0.75 11.78 -8.72
CA ASN A 439 -0.54 11.87 -9.36
C ASN A 439 -0.76 13.33 -9.81
N PRO A 440 -0.93 13.58 -11.12
CA PRO A 440 -1.05 14.93 -11.66
C PRO A 440 -2.36 15.63 -11.29
N ARG A 441 -3.35 14.90 -10.76
CA ARG A 441 -4.65 15.46 -10.36
C ARG A 441 -4.65 16.04 -8.95
N ASP A 442 -3.97 15.40 -8.00
CA ASP A 442 -3.98 15.80 -6.58
C ASP A 442 -2.58 16.20 -6.05
N GLY A 443 -1.52 15.97 -6.84
CA GLY A 443 -0.14 16.29 -6.48
C GLY A 443 0.42 15.42 -5.36
N LYS A 444 -0.12 14.21 -5.14
CA LYS A 444 0.33 13.23 -4.15
C LYS A 444 1.11 12.09 -4.80
N PHE A 445 1.96 11.41 -4.03
CA PHE A 445 2.70 10.26 -4.54
C PHE A 445 1.76 9.13 -4.96
N ASN A 446 2.16 8.44 -6.03
CA ASN A 446 1.50 7.22 -6.47
C ASN A 446 1.85 6.00 -5.61
N ASP A 447 2.83 6.15 -4.73
CA ASP A 447 3.25 5.18 -3.73
C ASP A 447 2.75 5.63 -2.36
N TRP A 448 1.60 5.08 -1.95
CA TRP A 448 1.01 5.39 -0.66
C TRP A 448 1.76 4.72 0.49
N TRP A 449 2.44 3.61 0.23
CA TRP A 449 3.27 2.94 1.23
C TRP A 449 4.40 3.85 1.72
N TYR A 450 4.94 4.71 0.86
CA TYR A 450 5.96 5.68 1.26
C TYR A 450 5.49 6.58 2.40
N TYR A 451 4.27 7.13 2.34
CA TYR A 451 3.73 7.96 3.44
C TYR A 451 3.63 7.19 4.75
N VAL A 452 3.34 5.89 4.68
CA VAL A 452 3.09 5.05 5.86
C VAL A 452 4.40 4.65 6.55
N VAL A 453 5.43 4.30 5.78
CA VAL A 453 6.71 3.85 6.34
C VAL A 453 7.69 4.99 6.60
N ASP A 454 7.59 6.12 5.87
CA ASP A 454 8.43 7.30 6.04
C ASP A 454 7.66 8.57 5.62
N TYR A 455 6.74 9.00 6.50
CA TYR A 455 5.90 10.18 6.27
C TYR A 455 6.73 11.45 6.06
N GLN A 456 7.78 11.67 6.86
CA GLN A 456 8.61 12.87 6.76
C GLN A 456 9.36 12.92 5.43
N GLY A 457 9.97 11.80 5.02
CA GLY A 457 10.63 11.70 3.73
C GLY A 457 9.66 11.87 2.57
N ALA A 458 8.47 11.27 2.66
CA ALA A 458 7.41 11.45 1.66
C ALA A 458 7.00 12.92 1.53
N MET A 459 6.72 13.62 2.63
CA MET A 459 6.34 15.03 2.58
C MET A 459 7.46 15.94 2.04
N LEU A 460 8.71 15.66 2.36
CA LEU A 460 9.87 16.38 1.82
C LEU A 460 10.03 16.15 0.32
N ALA A 461 9.93 14.90 -0.13
CA ALA A 461 10.06 14.54 -1.54
C ALA A 461 8.91 15.10 -2.39
N GLU A 462 7.67 15.11 -1.85
CA GLU A 462 6.50 15.70 -2.51
C GLU A 462 6.71 17.21 -2.69
N SER A 463 7.21 17.89 -1.65
CA SER A 463 7.48 19.33 -1.69
C SER A 463 8.60 19.71 -2.66
N ALA A 464 9.61 18.86 -2.82
CA ALA A 464 10.74 19.10 -3.73
C ALA A 464 10.40 18.85 -5.21
N ALA A 465 9.34 18.09 -5.48
CA ALA A 465 8.88 17.76 -6.83
C ALA A 465 7.84 18.75 -7.38
N ARG A 466 7.32 19.65 -6.53
CA ARG A 466 6.48 20.80 -6.89
C ARG A 466 7.37 22.01 -7.18
#